data_AF-A0A537VS47-F1
#
_entry.id   AF-A0A537VS47-F1
#
_cell.length_a   1.000
_cell.length_b   1.000
_cell.length_c   1.000
_cell.angle_alpha   90.00
_cell.angle_beta   90.00
_cell.angle_gamma   90.00
#
_symmetry.space_group_name_H-M   'P 1'
#
loop_
_entity.id
_entity.type
_entity.pdbx_description
1 polymer ?
#
loop_
_entity_poly.entity_id
_entity_poly.type
_entity_poly.pdbx_seq_one_letter_code
_entity_poly.pdbx_strand_id
1 'polypeptide(L)'
;MAGRRRRDPCRDGAMSDHAPEPRERLLWPILIPVTVLVVIGAILFLFSRVLLRVTPTAATITALVVAASILAVAWVVASRPQVTGASLLSMVGGVTGIAMLTGGLALLLGQPTQEAQPVIVALTAPKGAATNGFQTKSLSAPAAFPFTIAFTNDDTGVQHNVVVTTQKTTDPTGAITAGQPVIGVGSVDVPVSPLTAGSYYFFCEFHPTTMFGTLTVAGPPPAPGAPAGSVITAQDLKFSPTSLDVPSGQPTTITFDNEDPSVLHNTAGARTRHVLLPLRLPPDDDAGDDHRRQERRRVVADRGVIQPERVGEAGTGDVSLGPRYRDRVRILLAIAACLTLVGCSSASGANGGLVRVEDRPLPTLEGKGLDGAPLSAAAFRGKVLVVSVWATWCLDCERDQPGFVRVAGRYASKGVAFLGVNPEETSTAQPLAWVRRYDVPYPSIEDPSGRSAASLGYTGLPATYVVDRDGTIRYSIVGSTTSEATLSSLIDRTLSGDVSGTPPP
;
A
#
# COMPACT_ATOMS: atom_id res chain seq x y z
N MET A 1 -62.57 60.77 -59.98
CA MET A 1 -61.98 60.55 -58.63
C MET A 1 -60.53 60.07 -58.78
N ALA A 2 -59.76 60.02 -57.68
CA ALA A 2 -58.42 59.41 -57.57
C ALA A 2 -57.35 59.86 -58.60
N GLY A 3 -56.63 60.93 -58.29
CA GLY A 3 -55.57 61.47 -59.16
C GLY A 3 -54.22 60.75 -59.07
N ARG A 4 -53.42 60.88 -60.14
CA ARG A 4 -51.98 60.54 -60.13
C ARG A 4 -51.19 61.53 -59.29
N ARG A 5 -50.14 61.06 -58.59
CA ARG A 5 -48.88 61.80 -58.39
C ARG A 5 -47.69 60.87 -58.60
N ARG A 6 -46.58 61.44 -59.09
CA ARG A 6 -45.22 60.87 -59.18
C ARG A 6 -44.28 61.85 -58.46
N ARG A 7 -43.02 61.45 -58.28
CA ARG A 7 -41.90 62.17 -57.65
C ARG A 7 -41.89 62.11 -56.12
N ASP A 8 -40.76 61.94 -55.45
CA ASP A 8 -39.38 61.66 -55.91
C ASP A 8 -38.58 60.89 -54.83
N PRO A 9 -37.37 60.35 -55.13
CA PRO A 9 -36.63 59.47 -54.22
C PRO A 9 -35.85 60.20 -53.11
N CYS A 10 -35.15 59.41 -52.27
CA CYS A 10 -34.26 59.80 -51.17
C CYS A 10 -34.93 60.42 -49.93
N ARG A 11 -35.30 59.56 -48.97
CA ARG A 11 -35.09 59.85 -47.54
C ARG A 11 -34.95 58.59 -46.67
N ASP A 12 -33.98 58.64 -45.76
CA ASP A 12 -33.76 57.95 -44.47
C ASP A 12 -34.47 56.60 -44.19
N GLY A 13 -33.85 55.56 -43.64
CA GLY A 13 -32.46 55.39 -43.17
C GLY A 13 -32.33 54.21 -42.17
N ALA A 14 -31.10 53.78 -41.88
CA ALA A 14 -30.74 52.82 -40.81
C ALA A 14 -31.45 51.44 -40.82
N MET A 15 -31.02 50.53 -41.69
CA MET A 15 -31.06 49.10 -41.36
C MET A 15 -29.96 48.85 -40.32
N SER A 16 -30.34 48.58 -39.06
CA SER A 16 -29.41 48.51 -37.94
C SER A 16 -28.70 47.16 -37.85
N ASP A 17 -27.73 46.93 -38.73
CA ASP A 17 -26.73 45.86 -38.55
C ASP A 17 -25.94 46.14 -37.27
N HIS A 18 -26.27 45.44 -36.18
CA HIS A 18 -25.45 45.38 -34.98
C HIS A 18 -24.20 44.52 -35.25
N ALA A 19 -23.24 45.11 -35.96
CA ALA A 19 -21.88 44.60 -35.99
C ALA A 19 -21.35 44.56 -34.54
N PRO A 20 -20.91 43.41 -34.02
CA PRO A 20 -20.48 43.28 -32.63
C PRO A 20 -19.29 44.19 -32.34
N GLU A 21 -19.30 44.80 -31.16
CA GLU A 21 -18.35 45.86 -30.80
C GLU A 21 -16.89 45.36 -30.90
N PRO A 22 -15.93 46.26 -31.18
CA PRO A 22 -14.51 45.87 -31.25
C PRO A 22 -13.98 45.25 -29.95
N ARG A 23 -14.65 45.50 -28.80
CA ARG A 23 -14.37 44.82 -27.52
C ARG A 23 -14.63 43.31 -27.60
N GLU A 24 -15.75 42.89 -28.17
CA GLU A 24 -16.15 41.47 -28.20
C GLU A 24 -15.21 40.64 -29.08
N ARG A 25 -14.75 41.22 -30.20
CA ARG A 25 -13.83 40.56 -31.15
C ARG A 25 -12.46 40.21 -30.54
N LEU A 26 -12.01 40.96 -29.52
CA LEU A 26 -10.73 40.72 -28.84
C LEU A 26 -10.87 39.89 -27.56
N LEU A 27 -11.99 40.04 -26.84
CA LEU A 27 -12.20 39.35 -25.56
C LEU A 27 -12.43 37.84 -25.73
N TRP A 28 -13.31 37.43 -26.65
CA TRP A 28 -13.66 36.01 -26.83
C TRP A 28 -12.48 35.04 -27.09
N PRO A 29 -11.52 35.31 -28.00
CA PRO A 29 -10.40 34.40 -28.23
C PRO A 29 -9.44 34.26 -27.04
N ILE A 30 -9.48 35.18 -26.06
CA ILE A 30 -8.70 35.10 -24.81
C ILE A 30 -9.54 34.46 -23.69
N LEU A 31 -10.82 34.81 -23.57
CA LEU A 31 -11.70 34.26 -22.54
C LEU A 31 -11.82 32.74 -22.64
N ILE A 32 -12.04 32.19 -23.85
CA ILE A 32 -12.28 30.76 -24.04
C ILE A 32 -11.13 29.89 -23.49
N PRO A 33 -9.85 30.05 -23.89
CA PRO A 33 -8.76 29.25 -23.34
C PRO A 33 -8.54 29.49 -21.84
N VAL A 34 -8.72 30.72 -21.34
CA VAL A 34 -8.60 31.01 -19.89
C VAL A 34 -9.70 30.28 -19.09
N THR A 35 -10.96 30.34 -19.53
CA THR A 35 -12.08 29.64 -18.89
C THR A 35 -11.88 28.13 -18.92
N VAL A 36 -11.41 27.56 -20.05
CA VAL A 36 -11.08 26.12 -20.14
C VAL A 36 -9.98 25.72 -19.16
N LEU A 37 -8.92 26.53 -19.04
CA LEU A 37 -7.80 26.25 -18.13
C LEU A 37 -8.24 26.35 -16.65
N VAL A 38 -9.08 27.33 -16.30
CA VAL A 38 -9.70 27.45 -14.97
C VAL A 38 -10.60 26.25 -14.65
N VAL A 39 -11.42 25.79 -15.60
CA VAL A 39 -12.28 24.60 -15.43
C VAL A 39 -11.44 23.34 -15.24
N ILE A 40 -10.39 23.14 -16.02
CA ILE A 40 -9.45 22.01 -15.85
C ILE A 40 -8.77 22.07 -14.48
N GLY A 41 -8.30 23.24 -14.06
CA GLY A 41 -7.70 23.43 -12.73
C GLY A 41 -8.67 23.13 -11.58
N ALA A 42 -9.93 23.55 -11.70
CA ALA A 42 -10.98 23.24 -10.72
C ALA A 42 -11.29 21.73 -10.66
N ILE A 43 -11.39 21.06 -11.82
CA ILE A 43 -11.59 19.60 -11.91
C ILE A 43 -10.41 18.86 -11.26
N LEU A 44 -9.16 19.23 -11.57
CA LEU A 44 -7.97 18.61 -10.98
C LEU A 44 -7.89 18.82 -9.47
N PHE A 45 -8.23 20.01 -8.96
CA PHE A 45 -8.27 20.29 -7.53
C PHE A 45 -9.36 19.49 -6.81
N LEU A 46 -10.57 19.42 -7.37
CA LEU A 46 -11.67 18.61 -6.82
C LEU A 46 -11.35 17.12 -6.84
N PHE A 47 -10.77 16.62 -7.93
CA PHE A 47 -10.38 15.22 -8.06
C PHE A 47 -9.24 14.87 -7.11
N SER A 48 -8.23 15.74 -6.97
CA SER A 48 -7.17 15.61 -5.95
C SER A 48 -7.75 15.51 -4.54
N ARG A 49 -8.73 16.36 -4.17
CA ARG A 49 -9.42 16.30 -2.88
C ARG A 49 -10.23 15.02 -2.64
N VAL A 50 -10.63 14.31 -3.70
CA VAL A 50 -11.27 12.98 -3.61
C VAL A 50 -10.22 11.87 -3.50
N LEU A 51 -9.19 11.88 -4.35
CA LEU A 51 -8.12 10.87 -4.32
C LEU A 51 -7.37 10.86 -2.97
N LEU A 52 -7.15 12.02 -2.37
CA LEU A 52 -6.56 12.18 -1.02
C LEU A 52 -7.46 11.68 0.14
N ARG A 53 -8.63 11.09 -0.16
CA ARG A 53 -9.61 10.59 0.82
C ARG A 53 -10.05 9.14 0.58
N VAL A 54 -9.44 8.43 -0.36
CA VAL A 54 -9.70 7.02 -0.65
C VAL A 54 -8.41 6.21 -0.59
N THR A 55 -8.51 4.89 -0.39
CA THR A 55 -7.34 4.01 -0.34
C THR A 55 -6.55 4.04 -1.66
N PRO A 56 -5.22 3.79 -1.66
CA PRO A 56 -4.41 3.83 -2.88
C PRO A 56 -4.95 2.97 -4.02
N THR A 57 -5.44 1.77 -3.71
CA THR A 57 -6.08 0.86 -4.68
C THR A 57 -7.33 1.48 -5.31
N ALA A 58 -8.20 2.11 -4.49
CA ALA A 58 -9.41 2.77 -4.97
C ALA A 58 -9.11 4.06 -5.76
N ALA A 59 -8.06 4.80 -5.37
CA ALA A 59 -7.54 5.94 -6.12
C ALA A 59 -7.08 5.52 -7.53
N THR A 60 -6.29 4.45 -7.63
CA THR A 60 -5.80 3.90 -8.92
C THR A 60 -6.95 3.43 -9.82
N ILE A 61 -7.92 2.68 -9.27
CA ILE A 61 -9.10 2.25 -10.02
C ILE A 61 -9.91 3.45 -10.54
N THR A 62 -10.13 4.46 -9.69
CA THR A 62 -10.84 5.70 -10.06
C THR A 62 -10.11 6.45 -11.18
N ALA A 63 -8.79 6.59 -11.08
CA ALA A 63 -7.96 7.23 -12.11
C ALA A 63 -8.02 6.48 -13.47
N LEU A 64 -7.97 5.14 -13.45
CA LEU A 64 -8.05 4.32 -14.66
C LEU A 64 -9.42 4.45 -15.37
N VAL A 65 -10.53 4.47 -14.63
CA VAL A 65 -11.87 4.65 -15.23
C VAL A 65 -12.05 6.05 -15.82
N VAL A 66 -11.49 7.09 -15.18
CA VAL A 66 -11.47 8.45 -15.73
C VAL A 66 -10.61 8.53 -16.99
N ALA A 67 -9.41 7.95 -17.00
CA ALA A 67 -8.56 7.90 -18.18
C ALA A 67 -9.22 7.16 -19.35
N ALA A 68 -9.85 6.00 -19.10
CA ALA A 68 -10.55 5.21 -20.10
C ALA A 68 -11.76 5.96 -20.70
N SER A 69 -12.52 6.69 -19.87
CA SER A 69 -13.68 7.49 -20.35
C SER A 69 -13.28 8.75 -21.12
N ILE A 70 -12.15 9.40 -20.76
CA ILE A 70 -11.54 10.46 -21.59
C ILE A 70 -11.12 9.91 -22.96
N LEU A 71 -10.45 8.76 -22.99
CA LEU A 71 -10.02 8.11 -24.25
C LEU A 71 -11.22 7.68 -25.12
N ALA A 72 -12.30 7.18 -24.50
CA ALA A 72 -13.54 6.85 -25.22
C ALA A 72 -14.21 8.10 -25.83
N VAL A 73 -14.25 9.23 -25.11
CA VAL A 73 -14.74 10.50 -25.65
C VAL A 73 -13.86 11.00 -26.81
N ALA A 74 -12.53 10.95 -26.65
CA ALA A 74 -11.60 11.32 -27.71
C ALA A 74 -11.76 10.42 -28.96
N TRP A 75 -11.98 9.12 -28.78
CA TRP A 75 -12.24 8.18 -29.88
C TRP A 75 -13.57 8.46 -30.60
N VAL A 76 -14.65 8.77 -29.89
CA VAL A 76 -15.93 9.16 -30.51
C VAL A 76 -15.80 10.50 -31.25
N VAL A 77 -15.10 11.49 -30.69
CA VAL A 77 -14.85 12.77 -31.38
C VAL A 77 -13.99 12.56 -32.63
N ALA A 78 -12.93 11.75 -32.58
CA ALA A 78 -12.03 11.50 -33.71
C ALA A 78 -12.61 10.56 -34.79
N SER A 79 -13.69 9.83 -34.50
CA SER A 79 -14.37 8.94 -35.46
C SER A 79 -15.60 9.56 -36.12
N ARG A 80 -16.11 10.68 -35.59
CA ARG A 80 -17.23 11.44 -36.17
C ARG A 80 -16.69 12.50 -37.15
N PRO A 81 -17.26 12.63 -38.37
CA PRO A 81 -16.82 13.67 -39.31
C PRO A 81 -17.25 15.08 -38.89
N GLN A 82 -18.31 15.20 -38.08
CA GLN A 82 -18.80 16.44 -37.50
C GLN A 82 -19.29 16.16 -36.07
N VAL A 83 -19.03 17.09 -35.14
CA VAL A 83 -19.49 17.03 -33.75
C VAL A 83 -20.08 18.39 -33.38
N THR A 84 -21.32 18.42 -32.89
CA THR A 84 -21.94 19.68 -32.44
C THR A 84 -21.39 20.10 -31.08
N GLY A 85 -21.36 21.40 -30.78
CA GLY A 85 -20.95 21.91 -29.48
C GLY A 85 -21.78 21.33 -28.31
N ALA A 86 -23.07 21.09 -28.53
CA ALA A 86 -23.95 20.45 -27.55
C ALA A 86 -23.58 18.98 -27.28
N SER A 87 -23.22 18.22 -28.33
CA SER A 87 -22.71 16.85 -28.17
C SER A 87 -21.35 16.81 -27.48
N LEU A 88 -20.46 17.76 -27.77
CA LEU A 88 -19.16 17.85 -27.09
C LEU A 88 -19.34 18.15 -25.59
N LEU A 89 -20.22 19.09 -25.27
CA LEU A 89 -20.51 19.50 -23.90
C LEU A 89 -21.15 18.37 -23.06
N SER A 90 -22.08 17.60 -23.65
CA SER A 90 -22.69 16.46 -22.95
C SER A 90 -21.70 15.29 -22.75
N MET A 91 -20.77 15.08 -23.68
CA MET A 91 -19.71 14.08 -23.53
C MET A 91 -18.70 14.46 -22.42
N VAL A 92 -18.29 15.72 -22.33
CA VAL A 92 -17.42 16.23 -21.24
C VAL A 92 -18.16 16.20 -19.89
N GLY A 93 -19.45 16.53 -19.87
CA GLY A 93 -20.32 16.35 -18.71
C GLY A 93 -20.41 14.88 -18.27
N GLY A 94 -20.49 13.95 -19.23
CA GLY A 94 -20.50 12.50 -18.99
C GLY A 94 -19.23 11.99 -18.30
N VAL A 95 -18.05 12.41 -18.77
CA VAL A 95 -16.76 12.06 -18.11
C VAL A 95 -16.71 12.61 -16.68
N THR A 96 -17.13 13.88 -16.49
CA THR A 96 -17.18 14.51 -15.17
C THR A 96 -18.13 13.77 -14.22
N GLY A 97 -19.31 13.36 -14.73
CA GLY A 97 -20.28 12.56 -13.98
C GLY A 97 -19.75 11.16 -13.61
N ILE A 98 -19.09 10.47 -14.55
CA ILE A 98 -18.42 9.19 -14.28
C ILE A 98 -17.37 9.36 -13.18
N ALA A 99 -16.48 10.37 -13.31
CA ALA A 99 -15.44 10.65 -12.32
C ALA A 99 -16.02 10.90 -10.91
N MET A 100 -17.10 11.68 -10.81
CA MET A 100 -17.79 11.94 -9.55
C MET A 100 -18.49 10.70 -8.98
N LEU A 101 -19.12 9.87 -9.82
CA LEU A 101 -19.76 8.62 -9.39
C LEU A 101 -18.73 7.59 -8.93
N THR A 102 -17.63 7.41 -9.65
CA THR A 102 -16.54 6.50 -9.23
C THR A 102 -15.87 6.99 -7.96
N GLY A 103 -15.60 8.30 -7.84
CA GLY A 103 -15.01 8.87 -6.62
C GLY A 103 -15.94 8.80 -5.41
N GLY A 104 -17.24 9.05 -5.60
CA GLY A 104 -18.25 8.91 -4.56
C GLY A 104 -18.45 7.46 -4.11
N LEU A 105 -18.46 6.50 -5.05
CA LEU A 105 -18.54 5.08 -4.73
C LEU A 105 -17.25 4.58 -4.07
N ALA A 106 -16.08 5.07 -4.47
CA ALA A 106 -14.80 4.79 -3.81
C ALA A 106 -14.77 5.34 -2.37
N LEU A 107 -15.39 6.50 -2.10
CA LEU A 107 -15.56 7.02 -0.74
C LEU A 107 -16.53 6.19 0.12
N LEU A 108 -17.48 5.47 -0.49
CA LEU A 108 -18.43 4.58 0.20
C LEU A 108 -17.87 3.17 0.45
N LEU A 109 -17.10 2.63 -0.50
CA LEU A 109 -16.51 1.28 -0.43
C LEU A 109 -15.06 1.25 0.11
N GLY A 110 -14.42 2.42 0.19
CA GLY A 110 -12.99 2.57 0.41
C GLY A 110 -12.65 3.85 1.15
N GLN A 111 -13.43 4.18 2.20
CA GLN A 111 -12.91 4.94 3.34
C GLN A 111 -11.53 4.34 3.69
N PRO A 112 -10.47 5.14 3.90
CA PRO A 112 -9.30 4.59 4.58
C PRO A 112 -9.76 4.05 5.93
N THR A 113 -9.46 2.78 6.21
CA THR A 113 -9.29 2.36 7.60
C THR A 113 -8.30 3.34 8.19
N GLN A 114 -8.77 4.21 9.08
CA GLN A 114 -7.98 5.26 9.70
C GLN A 114 -6.63 4.68 10.09
N GLU A 115 -5.53 5.16 9.47
CA GLU A 115 -4.19 4.68 9.82
C GLU A 115 -4.07 4.81 11.33
N ALA A 116 -3.97 3.67 12.00
CA ALA A 116 -4.08 3.63 13.45
C ALA A 116 -2.94 4.49 13.98
N GLN A 117 -3.30 5.62 14.61
CA GLN A 117 -2.30 6.54 15.14
C GLN A 117 -1.35 5.70 16.01
N PRO A 118 -0.03 5.72 15.74
CA PRO A 118 0.90 4.79 16.36
C PRO A 118 0.74 4.93 17.86
N VAL A 119 0.30 3.86 18.53
CA VAL A 119 -0.21 4.00 19.90
C VAL A 119 0.98 4.27 20.81
N ILE A 120 1.08 5.51 21.30
CA ILE A 120 2.22 5.95 22.10
C ILE A 120 1.95 5.62 23.57
N VAL A 121 2.79 4.75 24.12
CA VAL A 121 2.80 4.35 25.51
C VAL A 121 3.98 5.06 26.20
N ALA A 122 3.70 6.12 26.96
CA ALA A 122 4.76 6.88 27.62
C ALA A 122 5.36 6.10 28.82
N LEU A 123 6.68 6.06 28.90
CA LEU A 123 7.42 5.49 30.03
C LEU A 123 8.60 6.40 30.40
N THR A 124 8.74 6.74 31.69
CA THR A 124 9.78 7.64 32.19
C THR A 124 10.70 6.93 33.18
N ALA A 125 12.01 7.09 33.02
CA ALA A 125 13.00 6.91 34.07
C ALA A 125 13.24 8.28 34.76
N PRO A 126 12.59 8.56 35.91
CA PRO A 126 12.72 9.85 36.60
C PRO A 126 14.12 10.02 37.21
N LYS A 127 14.46 11.22 37.65
CA LYS A 127 15.69 11.46 38.42
C LYS A 127 15.79 10.51 39.64
N GLY A 128 16.87 9.73 39.72
CA GLY A 128 17.07 8.66 40.69
C GLY A 128 16.42 7.31 40.32
N ALA A 129 16.05 7.07 39.06
CA ALA A 129 15.42 5.84 38.59
C ALA A 129 16.26 4.59 38.90
N ALA A 130 17.59 4.70 38.84
CA ALA A 130 18.51 3.63 39.23
C ALA A 130 18.22 3.01 40.62
N THR A 131 17.68 3.81 41.55
CA THR A 131 17.26 3.37 42.89
C THR A 131 15.76 3.15 43.00
N ASN A 132 14.95 4.04 42.39
CA ASN A 132 13.50 4.12 42.64
C ASN A 132 12.64 3.27 41.68
N GLY A 133 13.21 2.90 40.52
CA GLY A 133 12.49 2.29 39.41
C GLY A 133 11.98 3.31 38.38
N PHE A 134 11.30 2.81 37.35
CA PHE A 134 10.51 3.64 36.43
C PHE A 134 9.38 4.40 37.16
N GLN A 135 8.96 5.53 36.61
CA GLN A 135 7.83 6.33 37.12
C GLN A 135 6.51 5.54 37.11
N THR A 136 6.30 4.72 36.08
CA THR A 136 5.17 3.79 35.93
C THR A 136 5.69 2.35 35.92
N LYS A 137 5.13 1.51 36.79
CA LYS A 137 5.48 0.07 36.89
C LYS A 137 4.45 -0.85 36.22
N SER A 138 3.40 -0.26 35.64
CA SER A 138 2.42 -0.93 34.78
C SER A 138 2.12 -0.06 33.57
N LEU A 139 2.04 -0.68 32.39
CA LEU A 139 1.72 -0.08 31.10
C LEU A 139 0.60 -0.88 30.43
N SER A 140 -0.13 -0.24 29.50
CA SER A 140 -1.22 -0.87 28.74
C SER A 140 -1.06 -0.59 27.25
N ALA A 141 -1.29 -1.60 26.41
CA ALA A 141 -1.17 -1.52 24.95
C ALA A 141 -2.26 -2.35 24.24
N PRO A 142 -2.62 -2.02 22.98
CA PRO A 142 -3.61 -2.77 22.22
C PRO A 142 -3.05 -4.10 21.68
N ALA A 143 -3.84 -5.17 21.75
CA ALA A 143 -3.52 -6.43 21.09
C ALA A 143 -3.66 -6.32 19.56
N ALA A 144 -2.85 -7.09 18.84
CA ALA A 144 -2.81 -7.23 17.38
C ALA A 144 -2.49 -5.96 16.57
N PHE A 145 -2.10 -4.85 17.21
CA PHE A 145 -1.61 -3.63 16.56
C PHE A 145 -0.17 -3.31 17.01
N PRO A 146 0.67 -2.73 16.12
CA PRO A 146 1.97 -2.22 16.52
C PRO A 146 1.80 -0.96 17.37
N PHE A 147 2.71 -0.73 18.30
CA PHE A 147 2.67 0.43 19.20
C PHE A 147 4.10 0.88 19.55
N THR A 148 4.25 2.08 20.09
CA THR A 148 5.57 2.66 20.41
C THR A 148 5.64 2.99 21.89
N ILE A 149 6.66 2.51 22.58
CA ILE A 149 6.98 3.00 23.92
C ILE A 149 7.83 4.26 23.75
N ALA A 150 7.25 5.44 23.99
CA ALA A 150 8.01 6.68 24.04
C ALA A 150 8.74 6.73 25.40
N PHE A 151 10.04 6.40 25.38
CA PHE A 151 10.85 6.35 26.57
C PHE A 151 11.57 7.68 26.82
N THR A 152 11.47 8.21 28.02
CA THR A 152 12.20 9.41 28.47
C THR A 152 13.07 9.08 29.67
N ASN A 153 14.32 9.53 29.63
CA ASN A 153 15.25 9.52 30.75
C ASN A 153 15.40 10.96 31.29
N ASP A 154 15.12 11.17 32.57
CA ASP A 154 15.37 12.43 33.31
C ASP A 154 16.57 12.31 34.28
N ASP A 155 17.20 11.13 34.35
CA ASP A 155 18.22 10.76 35.33
C ASP A 155 19.62 11.22 34.87
N THR A 156 19.94 12.48 35.17
CA THR A 156 21.14 13.16 34.68
C THR A 156 22.44 12.40 34.99
N GLY A 157 23.15 11.96 33.95
CA GLY A 157 24.41 11.23 34.07
C GLY A 157 24.28 9.72 34.27
N VAL A 158 23.05 9.20 34.33
CA VAL A 158 22.75 7.76 34.39
C VAL A 158 22.20 7.31 33.04
N GLN A 159 22.55 6.10 32.61
CA GLN A 159 22.05 5.54 31.35
C GLN A 159 20.92 4.53 31.61
N HIS A 160 19.83 4.68 30.85
CA HIS A 160 18.64 3.85 30.99
C HIS A 160 18.12 3.39 29.63
N ASN A 161 17.48 2.23 29.59
CA ASN A 161 16.75 1.74 28.43
C ASN A 161 15.46 0.99 28.83
N VAL A 162 14.78 0.43 27.83
CA VAL A 162 13.55 -0.37 28.00
C VAL A 162 13.68 -1.62 27.14
N VAL A 163 13.76 -2.78 27.78
CA VAL A 163 13.73 -4.11 27.18
C VAL A 163 12.37 -4.73 27.49
N VAL A 164 11.70 -5.32 26.49
CA VAL A 164 10.36 -5.93 26.65
C VAL A 164 10.44 -7.44 26.43
N THR A 165 9.85 -8.24 27.32
CA THR A 165 9.93 -9.71 27.32
C THR A 165 8.58 -10.39 27.56
N THR A 166 8.44 -11.62 27.07
CA THR A 166 7.27 -12.51 27.32
C THR A 166 7.26 -13.07 28.74
N GLN A 167 8.42 -13.25 29.36
CA GLN A 167 8.58 -13.78 30.72
C GLN A 167 9.22 -12.74 31.64
N LYS A 168 9.00 -12.88 32.95
CA LYS A 168 9.60 -12.02 33.97
C LYS A 168 11.07 -12.38 34.17
N THR A 169 11.93 -11.79 33.34
CA THR A 169 13.38 -11.96 33.36
C THR A 169 14.08 -10.60 33.44
N THR A 170 15.39 -10.63 33.68
CA THR A 170 16.31 -9.49 33.56
C THR A 170 17.43 -9.76 32.54
N ASP A 171 17.31 -10.86 31.80
CA ASP A 171 18.17 -11.22 30.67
C ASP A 171 17.50 -10.70 29.37
N PRO A 172 18.17 -9.86 28.56
CA PRO A 172 17.62 -9.38 27.28
C PRO A 172 17.61 -10.45 26.18
N THR A 173 18.17 -11.64 26.42
CA THR A 173 18.16 -12.77 25.46
C THR A 173 16.72 -13.21 25.17
N GLY A 174 16.28 -13.04 23.92
CA GLY A 174 14.90 -13.34 23.51
C GLY A 174 13.88 -12.23 23.80
N ALA A 175 14.33 -10.99 24.03
CA ALA A 175 13.44 -9.83 24.10
C ALA A 175 12.65 -9.62 22.80
N ILE A 176 11.42 -9.13 22.96
CA ILE A 176 10.50 -8.69 21.89
C ILE A 176 11.05 -7.44 21.20
N THR A 177 11.57 -6.51 22.00
CA THR A 177 12.24 -5.29 21.55
C THR A 177 13.17 -4.78 22.66
N ALA A 178 14.20 -4.05 22.27
CA ALA A 178 15.15 -3.43 23.18
C ALA A 178 15.45 -2.00 22.70
N GLY A 179 15.05 -1.01 23.50
CA GLY A 179 15.34 0.39 23.26
C GLY A 179 16.83 0.69 23.34
N GLN A 180 17.30 1.65 22.54
CA GLN A 180 18.69 2.12 22.63
C GLN A 180 18.94 2.82 23.98
N PRO A 181 20.11 2.65 24.61
CA PRO A 181 20.46 3.35 25.84
C PRO A 181 20.44 4.87 25.69
N VAL A 182 19.67 5.55 26.55
CA VAL A 182 19.66 7.01 26.66
C VAL A 182 20.56 7.40 27.82
N ILE A 183 21.68 8.08 27.54
CA ILE A 183 22.67 8.48 28.56
C ILE A 183 22.35 9.90 29.04
N GLY A 184 21.93 10.04 30.30
CA GLY A 184 21.46 11.31 30.85
C GLY A 184 20.11 11.75 30.27
N VAL A 185 19.84 13.05 30.28
CA VAL A 185 18.52 13.58 29.93
C VAL A 185 18.26 13.50 28.43
N GLY A 186 17.18 12.80 28.03
CA GLY A 186 16.78 12.63 26.63
C GLY A 186 15.63 11.64 26.46
N SER A 187 15.21 11.41 25.21
CA SER A 187 14.12 10.48 24.88
C SER A 187 14.46 9.62 23.66
N VAL A 188 13.85 8.45 23.56
CA VAL A 188 13.91 7.55 22.40
C VAL A 188 12.58 6.82 22.22
N ASP A 189 12.12 6.72 20.98
CA ASP A 189 10.96 5.91 20.62
C ASP A 189 11.38 4.44 20.46
N VAL A 190 10.76 3.55 21.23
CA VAL A 190 11.01 2.10 21.21
C VAL A 190 9.82 1.41 20.53
N PRO A 191 9.92 1.05 19.24
CA PRO A 191 8.83 0.37 18.54
C PRO A 191 8.65 -1.05 19.07
N VAL A 192 7.38 -1.47 19.17
CA VAL A 192 6.96 -2.81 19.58
C VAL A 192 6.10 -3.42 18.46
N SER A 193 6.52 -4.61 18.00
CA SER A 193 5.77 -5.41 17.03
C SER A 193 4.38 -5.80 17.61
N PRO A 194 3.38 -6.11 16.76
CA PRO A 194 2.04 -6.48 17.23
C PRO A 194 2.06 -7.66 18.21
N LEU A 195 1.52 -7.46 19.41
CA LEU A 195 1.47 -8.48 20.46
C LEU A 195 0.10 -9.13 20.57
N THR A 196 0.05 -10.42 20.90
CA THR A 196 -1.21 -11.09 21.30
C THR A 196 -1.66 -10.59 22.67
N ALA A 197 -2.96 -10.62 22.95
CA ALA A 197 -3.49 -10.26 24.27
C ALA A 197 -2.85 -11.14 25.36
N GLY A 198 -2.47 -10.54 26.48
CA GLY A 198 -1.75 -11.22 27.56
C GLY A 198 -0.87 -10.28 28.39
N SER A 199 -0.12 -10.87 29.32
CA SER A 199 0.79 -10.17 30.23
C SER A 199 2.24 -10.31 29.78
N TYR A 200 2.93 -9.18 29.67
CA TYR A 200 4.33 -9.05 29.28
C TYR A 200 5.08 -8.26 30.36
N TYR A 201 6.40 -8.19 30.25
CA TYR A 201 7.27 -7.52 31.22
C TYR A 201 8.18 -6.53 30.53
N PHE A 202 8.62 -5.50 31.26
CA PHE A 202 9.66 -4.58 30.79
C PHE A 202 10.66 -4.25 31.90
N PHE A 203 11.93 -4.03 31.54
CA PHE A 203 13.00 -3.70 32.47
C PHE A 203 14.08 -2.81 31.83
N CYS A 204 14.98 -2.25 32.65
CA CYS A 204 16.20 -1.55 32.21
C CYS A 204 17.43 -2.46 32.42
N GLU A 205 18.24 -2.70 31.39
CA GLU A 205 19.36 -3.64 31.43
C GLU A 205 20.51 -3.19 32.34
N PHE A 206 20.63 -1.88 32.59
CA PHE A 206 21.64 -1.29 33.47
C PHE A 206 21.24 -1.32 34.95
N HIS A 207 19.94 -1.42 35.24
CA HIS A 207 19.37 -1.39 36.59
C HIS A 207 18.33 -2.53 36.81
N PRO A 208 18.68 -3.79 36.49
CA PRO A 208 17.72 -4.90 36.39
C PRO A 208 17.00 -5.24 37.71
N THR A 209 17.59 -4.90 38.85
CA THR A 209 17.03 -5.20 40.19
C THR A 209 16.02 -4.17 40.69
N THR A 210 16.02 -2.94 40.16
CA THR A 210 15.19 -1.82 40.62
C THR A 210 14.20 -1.33 39.57
N MET A 211 14.55 -1.44 38.28
CA MET A 211 13.77 -0.93 37.15
C MET A 211 13.11 -2.07 36.38
N PHE A 212 11.94 -2.50 36.87
CA PHE A 212 11.07 -3.46 36.21
C PHE A 212 9.59 -3.04 36.27
N GLY A 213 8.77 -3.55 35.36
CA GLY A 213 7.33 -3.35 35.32
C GLY A 213 6.59 -4.38 34.46
N THR A 214 5.27 -4.27 34.41
CA THR A 214 4.37 -5.15 33.65
C THR A 214 3.69 -4.41 32.51
N LEU A 215 3.68 -5.00 31.32
CA LEU A 215 2.95 -4.50 30.16
C LEU A 215 1.73 -5.41 29.93
N THR A 216 0.52 -4.87 30.15
CA THR A 216 -0.73 -5.57 29.83
C THR A 216 -1.11 -5.27 28.38
N VAL A 217 -1.19 -6.29 27.55
CA VAL A 217 -1.69 -6.16 26.17
C VAL A 217 -3.14 -6.61 26.17
N ALA A 218 -4.07 -5.68 25.92
CA ALA A 218 -5.50 -5.92 25.94
C ALA A 218 -6.09 -5.79 24.53
N GLY A 219 -6.98 -6.70 24.14
CA GLY A 219 -7.78 -6.51 22.93
C GLY A 219 -8.72 -5.31 23.06
N PRO A 220 -9.14 -4.68 21.95
CA PRO A 220 -10.26 -3.74 22.01
C PRO A 220 -11.50 -4.47 22.58
N PRO A 221 -12.35 -3.80 23.38
CA PRO A 221 -13.57 -4.41 23.88
C PRO A 221 -14.43 -4.90 22.69
N PRO A 222 -15.02 -6.10 22.77
CA PRO A 222 -15.74 -6.69 21.64
C PRO A 222 -16.88 -5.79 21.20
N ALA A 223 -17.08 -5.69 19.88
CA ALA A 223 -18.09 -4.82 19.30
C ALA A 223 -19.51 -5.16 19.83
N PRO A 224 -20.34 -4.17 20.19
CA PRO A 224 -21.67 -4.42 20.71
C PRO A 224 -22.51 -5.27 19.74
N GLY A 225 -22.88 -6.49 20.15
CA GLY A 225 -23.64 -7.43 19.34
C GLY A 225 -22.84 -8.61 18.76
N ALA A 226 -21.53 -8.73 19.04
CA ALA A 226 -20.83 -10.00 18.80
C ALA A 226 -21.45 -11.12 19.67
N PRO A 227 -21.80 -12.30 19.13
CA PRO A 227 -22.32 -13.40 19.92
C PRO A 227 -21.25 -13.88 20.91
N ALA A 228 -21.64 -14.13 22.16
CA ALA A 228 -20.71 -14.43 23.24
C ALA A 228 -19.96 -15.76 22.98
N GLY A 229 -18.70 -15.64 22.56
CA GLY A 229 -17.78 -16.77 22.48
C GLY A 229 -17.68 -17.43 23.86
N SER A 230 -18.02 -18.71 23.92
CA SER A 230 -18.18 -19.44 25.17
C SER A 230 -16.83 -19.75 25.81
N VAL A 231 -16.35 -18.87 26.68
CA VAL A 231 -15.18 -19.11 27.52
C VAL A 231 -15.56 -20.00 28.70
N ILE A 232 -14.77 -21.04 28.94
CA ILE A 232 -14.81 -21.86 30.15
C ILE A 232 -13.45 -21.71 30.84
N THR A 233 -13.43 -21.06 31.99
CA THR A 233 -12.24 -20.90 32.82
C THR A 233 -12.14 -22.04 33.83
N ALA A 234 -10.94 -22.60 33.99
CA ALA A 234 -10.60 -23.50 35.08
C ALA A 234 -9.85 -22.74 36.20
N GLN A 235 -10.37 -22.80 37.43
CA GLN A 235 -9.80 -22.18 38.63
C GLN A 235 -10.28 -22.89 39.90
N ASP A 236 -9.43 -23.00 40.93
CA ASP A 236 -9.69 -23.72 42.18
C ASP A 236 -10.27 -25.14 41.96
N LEU A 237 -9.72 -25.88 40.97
CA LEU A 237 -10.19 -27.20 40.54
C LEU A 237 -11.65 -27.26 40.04
N LYS A 238 -12.21 -26.13 39.60
CA LYS A 238 -13.60 -26.00 39.09
C LYS A 238 -13.64 -25.34 37.73
N PHE A 239 -14.70 -25.61 36.97
CA PHE A 239 -15.00 -24.89 35.73
C PHE A 239 -16.05 -23.80 35.98
N SER A 240 -15.86 -22.64 35.36
CA SER A 240 -16.82 -21.53 35.33
C SER A 240 -17.03 -21.06 33.89
N PRO A 241 -18.27 -21.03 33.36
CA PRO A 241 -19.50 -21.55 33.97
C PRO A 241 -19.51 -23.10 34.02
N THR A 242 -20.34 -23.67 34.90
CA THR A 242 -20.54 -25.14 35.01
C THR A 242 -21.53 -25.72 33.99
N SER A 243 -22.22 -24.86 33.24
CA SER A 243 -23.21 -25.21 32.22
C SER A 243 -23.07 -24.26 31.03
N LEU A 244 -23.31 -24.75 29.81
CA LEU A 244 -23.18 -23.96 28.60
C LEU A 244 -24.30 -24.26 27.60
N ASP A 245 -25.02 -23.21 27.18
CA ASP A 245 -26.02 -23.28 26.12
C ASP A 245 -25.33 -23.15 24.75
N VAL A 246 -25.53 -24.14 23.87
CA VAL A 246 -24.87 -24.23 22.56
C VAL A 246 -25.94 -24.31 21.46
N PRO A 247 -25.89 -23.48 20.41
CA PRO A 247 -26.90 -23.47 19.36
C PRO A 247 -26.90 -24.76 18.54
N SER A 248 -28.06 -25.42 18.45
CA SER A 248 -28.21 -26.68 17.73
C SER A 248 -27.91 -26.54 16.24
N GLY A 249 -27.13 -27.48 15.70
CA GLY A 249 -26.81 -27.56 14.27
C GLY A 249 -25.76 -26.57 13.75
N GLN A 250 -25.15 -25.73 14.61
CA GLN A 250 -24.11 -24.77 14.19
C GLN A 250 -22.74 -25.10 14.81
N PRO A 251 -21.63 -24.95 14.06
CA PRO A 251 -20.28 -25.04 14.62
C PRO A 251 -20.07 -23.96 15.68
N THR A 252 -19.77 -24.35 16.91
CA THR A 252 -19.54 -23.42 18.03
C THR A 252 -18.12 -23.59 18.55
N THR A 253 -17.39 -22.49 18.64
CA THR A 253 -16.05 -22.46 19.26
C THR A 253 -16.20 -22.22 20.76
N ILE A 254 -15.71 -23.17 21.55
CA ILE A 254 -15.57 -23.05 23.01
C ILE A 254 -14.10 -22.75 23.29
N THR A 255 -13.84 -21.66 24.02
CA THR A 255 -12.49 -21.29 24.46
C THR A 255 -12.26 -21.84 25.85
N PHE A 256 -11.15 -22.54 26.06
CA PHE A 256 -10.75 -23.06 27.36
C PHE A 256 -9.60 -22.23 27.93
N ASP A 257 -9.75 -21.73 29.15
CA ASP A 257 -8.72 -20.99 29.89
C ASP A 257 -8.36 -21.73 31.17
N ASN A 258 -7.10 -21.62 31.62
CA ASN A 258 -6.58 -22.32 32.80
C ASN A 258 -5.83 -21.35 33.71
N GLU A 259 -6.51 -20.90 34.77
CA GLU A 259 -5.99 -19.97 35.77
C GLU A 259 -5.37 -20.70 36.99
N ASP A 260 -5.30 -22.04 37.01
CA ASP A 260 -4.65 -22.83 38.07
C ASP A 260 -3.19 -23.19 37.67
N PRO A 261 -2.17 -22.36 38.01
CA PRO A 261 -0.77 -22.66 37.67
C PRO A 261 -0.29 -23.93 38.37
N SER A 262 0.28 -24.85 37.58
CA SER A 262 0.72 -26.21 37.96
C SER A 262 -0.37 -27.29 38.01
N VAL A 263 -1.64 -26.98 37.70
CA VAL A 263 -2.71 -27.98 37.61
C VAL A 263 -3.01 -28.34 36.15
N LEU A 264 -3.13 -29.64 35.87
CA LEU A 264 -3.51 -30.17 34.55
C LEU A 264 -5.01 -30.47 34.51
N HIS A 265 -5.76 -29.59 33.86
CA HIS A 265 -7.18 -29.79 33.56
C HIS A 265 -7.35 -30.46 32.18
N ASN A 266 -8.45 -31.19 31.99
CA ASN A 266 -8.80 -31.77 30.69
C ASN A 266 -10.28 -31.57 30.35
N THR A 267 -10.57 -31.39 29.06
CA THR A 267 -11.92 -31.22 28.52
C THR A 267 -12.35 -32.46 27.74
N ALA A 268 -12.78 -33.48 28.48
CA ALA A 268 -13.19 -34.77 27.91
C ALA A 268 -14.58 -34.70 27.23
N GLY A 269 -14.63 -34.18 26.01
CA GLY A 269 -15.86 -34.13 25.20
C GLY A 269 -16.45 -35.52 24.97
N ALA A 270 -17.69 -35.74 25.45
CA ALA A 270 -18.38 -37.01 25.31
C ALA A 270 -18.67 -37.31 23.83
N ARG A 271 -17.99 -38.33 23.26
CA ARG A 271 -18.27 -38.81 21.91
C ARG A 271 -19.61 -39.55 21.86
N THR A 272 -20.69 -38.82 21.62
CA THR A 272 -22.02 -39.39 21.33
C THR A 272 -21.92 -40.31 20.11
N ARG A 273 -21.94 -41.63 20.33
CA ARG A 273 -22.04 -42.61 19.25
C ARG A 273 -23.43 -42.52 18.63
N HIS A 274 -23.58 -41.71 17.59
CA HIS A 274 -24.78 -41.75 16.75
C HIS A 274 -24.78 -43.05 15.96
N VAL A 275 -25.46 -44.05 16.52
CA VAL A 275 -25.76 -45.33 15.87
C VAL A 275 -26.64 -45.04 14.66
N LEU A 276 -26.20 -45.47 13.47
CA LEU A 276 -27.12 -45.57 12.34
C LEU A 276 -28.11 -46.71 12.60
N LEU A 277 -29.38 -46.35 12.76
CA LEU A 277 -30.51 -47.27 12.56
C LEU A 277 -31.57 -46.55 11.71
N PRO A 278 -32.06 -47.12 10.62
CA PRO A 278 -33.01 -46.44 9.74
C PRO A 278 -34.44 -46.55 10.26
N LEU A 279 -35.13 -45.41 10.36
CA LEU A 279 -36.58 -45.37 10.59
C LEU A 279 -37.30 -44.75 9.39
N ARG A 280 -38.06 -45.61 8.68
CA ARG A 280 -39.19 -45.17 7.85
C ARG A 280 -40.28 -44.60 8.76
N LEU A 281 -40.98 -43.57 8.31
CA LEU A 281 -42.46 -43.50 8.30
C LEU A 281 -42.92 -42.75 7.03
N PRO A 282 -44.20 -42.84 6.61
CA PRO A 282 -44.60 -42.59 5.22
C PRO A 282 -45.45 -41.28 5.11
N PRO A 283 -46.48 -41.10 4.24
CA PRO A 283 -46.84 -39.77 3.72
C PRO A 283 -48.10 -39.17 4.36
N ASP A 284 -48.45 -37.97 3.89
CA ASP A 284 -49.79 -37.40 3.63
C ASP A 284 -49.53 -35.93 3.18
N ASP A 285 -50.47 -35.17 2.62
CA ASP A 285 -51.23 -35.24 1.35
C ASP A 285 -51.99 -33.87 1.26
N ASP A 286 -52.50 -33.51 0.08
CA ASP A 286 -53.49 -32.45 -0.24
C ASP A 286 -53.40 -30.99 0.29
N ALA A 287 -53.11 -30.06 -0.66
CA ALA A 287 -53.90 -28.87 -1.08
C ALA A 287 -52.93 -27.84 -1.71
N GLY A 288 -52.93 -27.49 -3.01
CA GLY A 288 -54.02 -26.93 -3.86
C GLY A 288 -53.80 -25.39 -4.02
N ASP A 289 -54.10 -24.66 -5.10
CA ASP A 289 -54.51 -24.91 -6.52
C ASP A 289 -54.51 -23.51 -7.23
N ASP A 290 -54.20 -23.22 -8.51
CA ASP A 290 -53.43 -23.84 -9.63
C ASP A 290 -52.95 -22.66 -10.57
N HIS A 291 -53.62 -22.47 -11.70
CA HIS A 291 -53.69 -21.41 -12.70
C HIS A 291 -52.39 -20.80 -13.27
N ARG A 292 -51.61 -21.63 -13.98
CA ARG A 292 -50.84 -21.18 -15.15
C ARG A 292 -50.79 -22.19 -16.33
N ARG A 293 -51.88 -22.35 -17.10
CA ARG A 293 -51.78 -22.87 -18.49
C ARG A 293 -53.03 -22.73 -19.40
N GLN A 294 -53.22 -21.54 -19.98
CA GLN A 294 -54.03 -21.27 -21.19
C GLN A 294 -53.77 -19.80 -21.60
N GLU A 295 -53.66 -19.38 -22.88
CA GLU A 295 -53.81 -20.06 -24.17
C GLU A 295 -52.68 -19.70 -25.17
N ARG A 296 -52.55 -20.48 -26.25
CA ARG A 296 -51.88 -20.07 -27.51
C ARG A 296 -52.72 -20.53 -28.71
N ARG A 297 -53.44 -19.63 -29.41
CA ARG A 297 -53.73 -19.71 -30.86
C ARG A 297 -54.50 -18.52 -31.45
N ARG A 298 -54.02 -18.05 -32.62
CA ARG A 298 -54.75 -17.46 -33.78
C ARG A 298 -55.71 -16.25 -33.58
N VAL A 299 -55.30 -15.09 -34.11
CA VAL A 299 -55.93 -14.28 -35.20
C VAL A 299 -54.73 -13.51 -35.83
N VAL A 300 -54.33 -13.69 -37.10
CA VAL A 300 -54.87 -13.24 -38.41
C VAL A 300 -54.82 -11.70 -38.59
N ALA A 301 -54.45 -11.25 -39.80
CA ALA A 301 -53.94 -9.91 -40.09
C ALA A 301 -55.02 -8.83 -40.38
N ASP A 302 -54.63 -7.55 -40.34
CA ASP A 302 -54.77 -6.65 -41.51
C ASP A 302 -53.75 -5.47 -41.52
N ARG A 303 -53.83 -4.64 -42.57
CA ARG A 303 -52.97 -3.52 -43.02
C ARG A 303 -52.70 -2.36 -42.03
N GLY A 304 -51.65 -1.59 -42.33
CA GLY A 304 -51.48 -0.20 -41.87
C GLY A 304 -50.21 0.49 -42.44
N VAL A 305 -50.33 1.22 -43.56
CA VAL A 305 -49.22 1.99 -44.17
C VAL A 305 -49.49 3.49 -44.07
N ILE A 306 -48.59 4.25 -43.45
CA ILE A 306 -48.48 5.71 -43.57
C ILE A 306 -47.00 6.10 -43.65
N GLN A 307 -46.66 7.06 -44.51
CA GLN A 307 -45.31 7.63 -44.65
C GLN A 307 -45.20 8.95 -43.86
N PRO A 308 -44.02 9.31 -43.32
CA PRO A 308 -43.71 10.68 -42.93
C PRO A 308 -43.22 11.50 -44.14
N GLU A 309 -43.65 12.77 -44.23
CA GLU A 309 -43.24 13.70 -45.29
C GLU A 309 -41.79 14.20 -45.13
N ARG A 310 -41.22 14.70 -46.24
CA ARG A 310 -39.93 15.41 -46.25
C ARG A 310 -40.12 16.89 -45.94
N VAL A 311 -39.21 17.48 -45.16
CA VAL A 311 -39.00 18.94 -45.12
C VAL A 311 -37.51 19.27 -45.12
N GLY A 312 -37.09 20.08 -46.11
CA GLY A 312 -35.98 21.03 -46.03
C GLY A 312 -34.55 20.54 -45.75
N GLU A 313 -33.74 20.39 -46.81
CA GLU A 313 -32.30 20.55 -46.68
C GLU A 313 -31.91 22.05 -46.60
N ALA A 314 -30.87 22.36 -45.83
CA ALA A 314 -30.10 23.60 -45.95
C ALA A 314 -28.61 23.24 -45.88
N GLY A 315 -27.86 23.53 -46.95
CA GLY A 315 -26.53 22.96 -47.18
C GLY A 315 -25.41 23.56 -46.32
N THR A 316 -24.34 22.79 -46.13
CA THR A 316 -23.06 23.24 -45.55
C THR A 316 -21.92 22.99 -46.53
N GLY A 317 -20.91 23.87 -46.55
CA GLY A 317 -19.73 23.72 -47.41
C GLY A 317 -18.74 22.69 -46.84
N ASP A 318 -18.22 21.81 -47.71
CA ASP A 318 -17.35 20.69 -47.33
C ASP A 318 -15.85 21.01 -47.51
N VAL A 319 -15.02 20.45 -46.61
CA VAL A 319 -13.55 20.46 -46.70
C VAL A 319 -13.03 19.12 -46.16
N SER A 320 -12.57 18.26 -47.06
CA SER A 320 -12.16 16.89 -46.74
C SER A 320 -10.64 16.73 -46.51
N LEU A 321 -10.24 15.91 -45.53
CA LEU A 321 -8.82 15.65 -45.19
C LEU A 321 -8.41 14.19 -45.43
N GLY A 322 -7.21 13.99 -45.99
CA GLY A 322 -6.81 12.76 -46.67
C GLY A 322 -6.36 11.57 -45.80
N PRO A 323 -6.34 10.35 -46.38
CA PRO A 323 -6.23 9.09 -45.63
C PRO A 323 -4.92 8.89 -44.85
N ARG A 324 -3.81 9.50 -45.28
CA ARG A 324 -2.47 9.35 -44.64
C ARG A 324 -2.42 9.81 -43.16
N TYR A 325 -3.43 10.53 -42.69
CA TYR A 325 -3.57 10.90 -41.27
C TYR A 325 -4.04 9.73 -40.40
N ARG A 326 -4.91 8.84 -40.92
CA ARG A 326 -5.61 7.81 -40.14
C ARG A 326 -4.66 6.75 -39.56
N ASP A 327 -3.63 6.35 -40.28
CA ASP A 327 -2.73 5.29 -39.83
C ASP A 327 -1.69 5.77 -38.80
N ARG A 328 -1.36 7.06 -38.81
CA ARG A 328 -0.51 7.67 -37.77
C ARG A 328 -1.19 7.67 -36.40
N VAL A 329 -2.50 7.92 -36.35
CA VAL A 329 -3.30 7.86 -35.12
C VAL A 329 -3.37 6.44 -34.55
N ARG A 330 -3.49 5.42 -35.40
CA ARG A 330 -3.53 4.00 -34.99
C ARG A 330 -2.24 3.56 -34.26
N ILE A 331 -1.07 3.99 -34.75
CA ILE A 331 0.22 3.65 -34.14
C ILE A 331 0.36 4.29 -32.75
N LEU A 332 -0.07 5.54 -32.58
CA LEU A 332 -0.02 6.25 -31.28
C LEU A 332 -0.91 5.59 -30.23
N LEU A 333 -2.09 5.07 -30.62
CA LEU A 333 -2.99 4.36 -29.71
C LEU A 333 -2.41 3.04 -29.20
N ALA A 334 -1.66 2.30 -30.02
CA ALA A 334 -1.01 1.06 -29.60
C ALA A 334 0.08 1.32 -28.54
N ILE A 335 0.88 2.38 -28.72
CA ILE A 335 1.93 2.79 -27.77
C ILE A 335 1.32 3.17 -26.41
N ALA A 336 0.21 3.91 -26.40
CA ALA A 336 -0.49 4.29 -25.18
C ALA A 336 -1.01 3.06 -24.39
N ALA A 337 -1.55 2.05 -25.07
CA ALA A 337 -2.05 0.83 -24.45
C ALA A 337 -0.93 -0.02 -23.79
N CYS A 338 0.26 -0.06 -24.38
CA CYS A 338 1.42 -0.72 -23.77
C CYS A 338 1.87 -0.01 -22.48
N LEU A 339 1.88 1.33 -22.45
CA LEU A 339 2.27 2.11 -21.27
C LEU A 339 1.34 1.88 -20.08
N THR A 340 0.03 1.71 -20.31
CA THR A 340 -0.93 1.43 -19.22
C THR A 340 -0.76 0.08 -18.54
N LEU A 341 -0.06 -0.89 -19.15
CA LEU A 341 0.16 -2.22 -18.56
C LEU A 341 1.38 -2.26 -17.61
N VAL A 342 2.32 -1.32 -17.74
CA VAL A 342 3.57 -1.30 -16.94
C VAL A 342 3.33 -0.67 -15.55
N GLY A 343 2.32 0.19 -15.39
CA GLY A 343 2.08 0.94 -14.15
C GLY A 343 1.54 0.14 -12.96
N CYS A 344 1.21 -1.14 -13.12
CA CYS A 344 0.55 -1.94 -12.08
C CYS A 344 1.51 -2.58 -11.04
N SER A 345 2.83 -2.42 -11.18
CA SER A 345 3.82 -3.12 -10.33
C SER A 345 4.30 -2.32 -9.11
N SER A 346 3.93 -1.05 -8.97
CA SER A 346 4.48 -0.14 -7.96
C SER A 346 3.50 0.13 -6.80
N ALA A 347 3.18 -0.91 -6.03
CA ALA A 347 2.41 -0.79 -4.79
C ALA A 347 2.95 -1.77 -3.73
N SER A 348 3.73 -1.26 -2.78
CA SER A 348 4.27 -2.02 -1.64
C SER A 348 4.24 -1.15 -0.39
N GLY A 349 3.43 -1.54 0.58
CA GLY A 349 3.30 -0.89 1.89
C GLY A 349 3.38 -1.92 2.99
N ALA A 350 4.57 -2.48 3.22
CA ALA A 350 4.85 -3.47 4.25
C ALA A 350 6.21 -3.15 4.89
N ASN A 351 6.20 -2.73 6.16
CA ASN A 351 7.41 -2.33 6.87
C ASN A 351 8.14 -3.56 7.43
N GLY A 352 8.88 -4.23 6.54
CA GLY A 352 9.76 -5.34 6.85
C GLY A 352 10.36 -5.91 5.56
N GLY A 353 11.68 -5.92 5.45
CA GLY A 353 12.38 -6.39 4.25
C GLY A 353 12.09 -7.87 4.02
N LEU A 354 11.49 -8.20 2.88
CA LEU A 354 11.05 -9.57 2.59
C LEU A 354 12.28 -10.46 2.35
N VAL A 355 12.66 -11.23 3.36
CA VAL A 355 13.76 -12.20 3.25
C VAL A 355 13.31 -13.41 2.43
N ARG A 356 14.08 -13.74 1.40
CA ARG A 356 13.86 -14.90 0.53
C ARG A 356 15.09 -15.79 0.58
N VAL A 357 14.91 -17.11 0.59
CA VAL A 357 15.99 -18.08 0.32
C VAL A 357 16.12 -18.23 -1.19
N GLU A 358 17.35 -18.26 -1.69
CA GLU A 358 17.66 -18.41 -3.11
C GLU A 358 18.76 -19.46 -3.33
N ASP A 359 18.79 -20.02 -4.54
CA ASP A 359 19.84 -20.93 -5.01
C ASP A 359 20.08 -20.65 -6.51
N ARG A 360 20.83 -19.57 -6.79
CA ARG A 360 21.21 -19.18 -8.15
C ARG A 360 22.57 -18.47 -8.18
N PRO A 361 23.34 -18.56 -9.27
CA PRO A 361 24.59 -17.81 -9.39
C PRO A 361 24.33 -16.30 -9.32
N LEU A 362 25.25 -15.57 -8.67
CA LEU A 362 25.34 -14.13 -8.77
C LEU A 362 25.62 -13.74 -10.24
N PRO A 363 24.83 -12.81 -10.83
CA PRO A 363 25.12 -12.26 -12.16
C PRO A 363 26.50 -11.60 -12.23
N THR A 364 26.99 -11.37 -13.46
CA THR A 364 28.20 -10.56 -13.67
C THR A 364 27.91 -9.11 -13.31
N LEU A 365 28.29 -8.71 -12.09
CA LEU A 365 28.31 -7.32 -11.65
C LEU A 365 29.72 -6.75 -11.88
N GLU A 366 29.86 -5.86 -12.86
CA GLU A 366 31.10 -5.15 -13.16
C GLU A 366 30.81 -3.74 -13.69
N GLY A 367 31.76 -2.82 -13.53
CA GLY A 367 31.64 -1.45 -13.99
C GLY A 367 32.71 -0.52 -13.44
N LYS A 368 32.43 0.78 -13.47
CA LYS A 368 33.22 1.82 -12.82
C LYS A 368 32.82 1.91 -11.35
N GLY A 369 33.79 1.94 -10.44
CA GLY A 369 33.58 2.27 -9.04
C GLY A 369 33.38 3.78 -8.83
N LEU A 370 32.79 4.16 -7.70
CA LEU A 370 32.61 5.58 -7.32
C LEU A 370 33.93 6.37 -7.21
N ASP A 371 35.05 5.69 -6.99
CA ASP A 371 36.41 6.24 -6.99
C ASP A 371 37.01 6.42 -8.39
N GLY A 372 36.36 5.88 -9.42
CA GLY A 372 36.83 5.85 -10.80
C GLY A 372 37.60 4.59 -11.21
N ALA A 373 37.86 3.66 -10.28
CA ALA A 373 38.57 2.42 -10.59
C ALA A 373 37.65 1.37 -11.24
N PRO A 374 38.16 0.43 -12.07
CA PRO A 374 37.39 -0.74 -12.49
C PRO A 374 37.05 -1.64 -11.30
N LEU A 375 35.78 -2.02 -11.16
CA LEU A 375 35.26 -2.79 -10.03
C LEU A 375 34.38 -3.95 -10.53
N SER A 376 34.56 -5.15 -9.97
CA SER A 376 33.79 -6.35 -10.32
C SER A 376 33.56 -7.23 -9.10
N ALA A 377 32.37 -7.83 -8.99
CA ALA A 377 32.04 -8.78 -7.94
C ALA A 377 32.95 -10.03 -7.97
N ALA A 378 33.57 -10.34 -9.12
CA ALA A 378 34.54 -11.43 -9.25
C ALA A 378 35.77 -11.25 -8.33
N ALA A 379 36.12 -10.02 -7.96
CA ALA A 379 37.23 -9.73 -7.05
C ALA A 379 37.01 -10.21 -5.60
N PHE A 380 35.77 -10.58 -5.23
CA PHE A 380 35.42 -11.05 -3.88
C PHE A 380 35.19 -12.56 -3.79
N ARG A 381 35.47 -13.33 -4.86
CA ARG A 381 35.35 -14.80 -4.88
C ARG A 381 36.15 -15.44 -3.73
N GLY A 382 35.60 -16.50 -3.14
CA GLY A 382 36.17 -17.13 -1.92
C GLY A 382 35.78 -16.45 -0.61
N LYS A 383 35.14 -15.27 -0.63
CA LYS A 383 34.51 -14.63 0.54
C LYS A 383 33.00 -14.74 0.44
N VAL A 384 32.31 -14.69 1.59
CA VAL A 384 30.87 -14.38 1.59
C VAL A 384 30.71 -12.92 1.17
N LEU A 385 29.90 -12.64 0.16
CA LEU A 385 29.71 -11.30 -0.37
C LEU A 385 28.30 -10.79 -0.06
N VAL A 386 28.21 -9.61 0.56
CA VAL A 386 26.95 -8.88 0.72
C VAL A 386 26.87 -7.80 -0.35
N VAL A 387 25.92 -7.94 -1.28
CA VAL A 387 25.64 -6.93 -2.29
C VAL A 387 24.49 -6.05 -1.80
N SER A 388 24.72 -4.74 -1.71
CA SER A 388 23.72 -3.75 -1.31
C SER A 388 23.37 -2.85 -2.48
N VAL A 389 22.11 -2.82 -2.89
CA VAL A 389 21.60 -1.94 -3.96
C VAL A 389 20.96 -0.71 -3.29
N TRP A 390 21.54 0.47 -3.53
CA TRP A 390 21.21 1.70 -2.81
C TRP A 390 21.34 2.95 -3.70
N ALA A 391 20.60 4.01 -3.37
CA ALA A 391 20.69 5.31 -4.05
C ALA A 391 20.54 6.48 -3.08
N THR A 392 21.10 7.65 -3.40
CA THR A 392 21.08 8.84 -2.53
C THR A 392 19.67 9.42 -2.33
N TRP A 393 18.76 9.16 -3.26
CA TRP A 393 17.35 9.58 -3.22
C TRP A 393 16.44 8.57 -2.49
N CYS A 394 16.98 7.46 -2.01
CA CYS A 394 16.23 6.42 -1.30
C CYS A 394 16.29 6.64 0.22
N LEU A 395 15.20 7.14 0.82
CA LEU A 395 15.12 7.46 2.25
C LEU A 395 15.33 6.22 3.15
N ASP A 396 14.79 5.07 2.76
CA ASP A 396 15.01 3.80 3.48
C ASP A 396 16.49 3.36 3.40
N CYS A 397 17.17 3.65 2.29
CA CYS A 397 18.61 3.39 2.15
C CYS A 397 19.44 4.31 3.06
N GLU A 398 19.05 5.59 3.23
CA GLU A 398 19.68 6.50 4.19
C GLU A 398 19.48 6.02 5.64
N ARG A 399 18.29 5.50 5.99
CA ARG A 399 18.02 4.94 7.33
C ARG A 399 18.86 3.69 7.62
N ASP A 400 18.97 2.79 6.65
CA ASP A 400 19.64 1.49 6.82
C ASP A 400 21.18 1.60 6.85
N GLN A 401 21.77 2.61 6.18
CA GLN A 401 23.22 2.66 5.93
C GLN A 401 24.09 2.63 7.20
N PRO A 402 23.77 3.31 8.32
CA PRO A 402 24.55 3.19 9.55
C PRO A 402 24.60 1.75 10.11
N GLY A 403 23.55 0.95 9.89
CA GLY A 403 23.52 -0.47 10.23
C GLY A 403 24.45 -1.28 9.31
N PHE A 404 24.40 -1.02 7.99
CA PHE A 404 25.31 -1.63 7.02
C PHE A 404 26.79 -1.40 7.35
N VAL A 405 27.17 -0.19 7.77
CA VAL A 405 28.55 0.12 8.17
C VAL A 405 28.97 -0.64 9.42
N ARG A 406 28.11 -0.72 10.45
CA ARG A 406 28.38 -1.50 11.66
C ARG A 406 28.53 -3.01 11.38
N VAL A 407 27.69 -3.57 10.50
CA VAL A 407 27.81 -4.99 10.09
C VAL A 407 29.06 -5.19 9.24
N ALA A 408 29.35 -4.34 8.24
CA ALA A 408 30.56 -4.44 7.44
C ALA A 408 31.84 -4.42 8.30
N GLY A 409 31.92 -3.51 9.29
CA GLY A 409 33.01 -3.49 10.27
C GLY A 409 33.09 -4.75 11.13
N ARG A 410 31.95 -5.25 11.64
CA ARG A 410 31.85 -6.49 12.46
C ARG A 410 32.31 -7.75 11.71
N TYR A 411 32.23 -7.76 10.38
CA TYR A 411 32.49 -8.93 9.54
C TYR A 411 33.74 -8.84 8.64
N ALA A 412 34.40 -7.68 8.54
CA ALA A 412 35.57 -7.47 7.67
C ALA A 412 36.72 -8.49 7.88
N SER A 413 36.95 -8.92 9.13
CA SER A 413 37.97 -9.94 9.48
C SER A 413 37.48 -11.38 9.38
N LYS A 414 36.18 -11.63 9.15
CA LYS A 414 35.54 -12.96 9.18
C LYS A 414 35.44 -13.63 7.80
N GLY A 415 36.17 -13.15 6.79
CA GLY A 415 36.07 -13.67 5.42
C GLY A 415 34.79 -13.24 4.69
N VAL A 416 34.23 -12.10 5.07
CA VAL A 416 33.09 -11.45 4.40
C VAL A 416 33.59 -10.21 3.65
N ALA A 417 32.91 -9.86 2.56
CA ALA A 417 33.06 -8.60 1.85
C ALA A 417 31.70 -7.94 1.62
N PHE A 418 31.71 -6.63 1.40
CA PHE A 418 30.54 -5.86 1.02
C PHE A 418 30.81 -5.17 -0.32
N LEU A 419 29.77 -5.01 -1.13
CA LEU A 419 29.80 -4.33 -2.43
C LEU A 419 28.50 -3.56 -2.62
N GLY A 420 28.60 -2.26 -2.87
CA GLY A 420 27.45 -1.48 -3.29
C GLY A 420 27.19 -1.59 -4.79
N VAL A 421 25.93 -1.46 -5.20
CA VAL A 421 25.50 -1.16 -6.56
C VAL A 421 24.61 0.07 -6.50
N ASN A 422 24.96 1.11 -7.23
CA ASN A 422 24.29 2.40 -7.21
C ASN A 422 23.57 2.65 -8.55
N PRO A 423 22.28 2.25 -8.69
CA PRO A 423 21.56 2.36 -9.94
C PRO A 423 21.04 3.77 -10.22
N GLU A 424 20.88 4.09 -11.50
CA GLU A 424 20.10 5.20 -12.05
C GLU A 424 20.59 6.63 -11.69
N GLU A 425 21.64 6.76 -10.89
CA GLU A 425 22.30 8.05 -10.61
C GLU A 425 23.32 8.41 -11.68
N THR A 426 23.02 9.45 -12.47
CA THR A 426 23.83 9.91 -13.60
C THR A 426 25.02 10.81 -13.22
N SER A 427 25.24 11.05 -11.93
CA SER A 427 26.32 11.91 -11.43
C SER A 427 26.98 11.30 -10.19
N THR A 428 28.23 10.84 -10.34
CA THR A 428 29.09 10.31 -9.28
C THR A 428 29.16 11.18 -8.02
N ALA A 429 28.96 12.50 -8.16
CA ALA A 429 29.21 13.47 -7.08
C ALA A 429 28.29 13.29 -5.86
N GLN A 430 27.02 12.93 -6.05
CA GLN A 430 26.07 12.72 -4.94
C GLN A 430 26.35 11.39 -4.21
N PRO A 431 26.46 10.23 -4.89
CA PRO A 431 26.92 8.99 -4.27
C PRO A 431 28.27 9.12 -3.55
N LEU A 432 29.23 9.85 -4.13
CA LEU A 432 30.52 10.14 -3.47
C LEU A 432 30.37 10.98 -2.20
N ALA A 433 29.45 11.94 -2.17
CA ALA A 433 29.16 12.71 -0.96
C ALA A 433 28.48 11.82 0.10
N TRP A 434 27.57 10.94 -0.31
CA TRP A 434 26.86 10.00 0.55
C TRP A 434 27.80 8.97 1.19
N VAL A 435 28.68 8.29 0.43
CA VAL A 435 29.62 7.31 1.02
C VAL A 435 30.60 7.95 2.00
N ARG A 436 30.94 9.23 1.83
CA ARG A 436 31.71 10.02 2.82
C ARG A 436 30.90 10.48 4.02
N ARG A 437 29.57 10.65 3.88
CA ARG A 437 28.68 11.11 4.97
C ARG A 437 28.39 10.04 6.01
N TYR A 438 28.43 8.76 5.62
CA TYR A 438 28.21 7.61 6.50
C TYR A 438 29.45 6.73 6.72
N ASP A 439 30.65 7.21 6.36
CA ASP A 439 31.93 6.49 6.49
C ASP A 439 31.88 5.06 5.92
N VAL A 440 31.35 4.91 4.70
CA VAL A 440 31.03 3.61 4.10
C VAL A 440 32.31 2.84 3.75
N PRO A 441 32.60 1.69 4.40
CA PRO A 441 33.91 1.05 4.37
C PRO A 441 34.09 0.08 3.18
N TYR A 442 33.20 0.13 2.19
CA TYR A 442 33.18 -0.78 1.05
C TYR A 442 32.94 -0.05 -0.28
N PRO A 443 33.52 -0.53 -1.39
CA PRO A 443 33.36 0.10 -2.70
C PRO A 443 31.95 -0.11 -3.25
N SER A 444 31.52 0.76 -4.16
CA SER A 444 30.24 0.65 -4.87
C SER A 444 30.42 0.83 -6.38
N ILE A 445 29.74 0.02 -7.17
CA ILE A 445 29.66 0.13 -8.64
C ILE A 445 28.67 1.23 -9.00
N GLU A 446 29.07 2.13 -9.89
CA GLU A 446 28.17 3.04 -10.62
C GLU A 446 27.37 2.26 -11.67
N ASP A 447 26.05 2.31 -11.58
CA ASP A 447 25.15 1.79 -12.60
C ASP A 447 24.13 2.84 -13.05
N PRO A 448 24.56 3.93 -13.72
CA PRO A 448 23.65 4.93 -14.28
C PRO A 448 22.67 4.37 -15.33
N SER A 449 22.77 3.09 -15.68
CA SER A 449 21.89 2.37 -16.60
C SER A 449 20.83 1.51 -15.92
N GLY A 450 20.94 1.28 -14.61
CA GLY A 450 20.12 0.33 -13.83
C GLY A 450 20.29 -1.14 -14.22
N ARG A 451 21.19 -1.50 -15.15
CA ARG A 451 21.29 -2.84 -15.74
C ARG A 451 21.97 -3.86 -14.83
N SER A 452 23.03 -3.45 -14.13
CA SER A 452 23.74 -4.28 -13.17
C SER A 452 22.82 -4.58 -11.98
N ALA A 453 22.10 -3.59 -11.48
CA ALA A 453 21.07 -3.78 -10.47
C ALA A 453 19.91 -4.67 -10.99
N ALA A 454 19.37 -4.39 -12.18
CA ALA A 454 18.27 -5.17 -12.76
C ALA A 454 18.65 -6.64 -13.01
N SER A 455 19.92 -6.94 -13.29
CA SER A 455 20.41 -8.32 -13.42
C SER A 455 20.22 -9.16 -12.14
N LEU A 456 20.23 -8.51 -10.96
CA LEU A 456 19.96 -9.17 -9.68
C LEU A 456 18.47 -9.53 -9.50
N GLY A 457 17.57 -8.98 -10.31
CA GLY A 457 16.13 -9.17 -10.17
C GLY A 457 15.51 -8.39 -9.02
N TYR A 458 16.13 -7.27 -8.61
CA TYR A 458 15.55 -6.37 -7.61
C TYR A 458 14.25 -5.72 -8.15
N THR A 459 13.30 -5.46 -7.27
CA THR A 459 11.99 -4.85 -7.62
C THR A 459 11.75 -3.50 -6.94
N GLY A 460 12.75 -2.97 -6.24
CA GLY A 460 12.71 -1.73 -5.47
C GLY A 460 13.94 -1.58 -4.58
N LEU A 461 14.15 -0.37 -4.04
CA LEU A 461 15.26 -0.06 -3.13
C LEU A 461 14.77 0.07 -1.67
N PRO A 462 15.63 -0.21 -0.67
CA PRO A 462 16.90 -0.92 -0.81
C PRO A 462 16.66 -2.40 -1.18
N ALA A 463 17.69 -3.03 -1.75
CA ALA A 463 17.73 -4.48 -1.93
C ALA A 463 19.08 -5.03 -1.48
N THR A 464 19.07 -6.16 -0.80
CA THR A 464 20.28 -6.80 -0.25
C THR A 464 20.37 -8.25 -0.71
N TYR A 465 21.56 -8.70 -1.09
CA TYR A 465 21.81 -10.09 -1.45
C TYR A 465 23.00 -10.63 -0.64
N VAL A 466 22.83 -11.78 0.00
CA VAL A 466 23.91 -12.50 0.68
C VAL A 466 24.32 -13.67 -0.20
N VAL A 467 25.60 -13.69 -0.57
CA VAL A 467 26.19 -14.58 -1.57
C VAL A 467 27.28 -15.41 -0.92
N ASP A 468 27.33 -16.71 -1.20
CA ASP A 468 28.37 -17.59 -0.68
C ASP A 468 29.74 -17.41 -1.37
N ARG A 469 30.74 -18.15 -0.87
CA ARG A 469 32.12 -18.14 -1.37
C ARG A 469 32.24 -18.59 -2.82
N ASP A 470 31.31 -19.43 -3.27
CA ASP A 470 31.20 -19.97 -4.63
C ASP A 470 30.39 -19.04 -5.56
N GLY A 471 29.97 -17.87 -5.06
CA GLY A 471 29.28 -16.84 -5.82
C GLY A 471 27.82 -17.19 -6.11
N THR A 472 27.17 -17.96 -5.24
CA THR A 472 25.74 -18.30 -5.31
C THR A 472 24.96 -17.43 -4.35
N ILE A 473 23.92 -16.74 -4.82
CA ILE A 473 23.00 -15.97 -3.98
C ILE A 473 22.23 -16.97 -3.11
N ARG A 474 22.35 -16.82 -1.79
CA ARG A 474 21.71 -17.67 -0.77
C ARG A 474 20.49 -17.03 -0.14
N TYR A 475 20.55 -15.71 0.02
CA TYR A 475 19.43 -14.92 0.51
C TYR A 475 19.30 -13.62 -0.25
N SER A 476 18.06 -13.17 -0.46
CA SER A 476 17.75 -11.79 -0.83
C SER A 476 16.82 -11.14 0.19
N ILE A 477 16.90 -9.82 0.30
CA ILE A 477 16.03 -8.97 1.13
C ILE A 477 15.57 -7.83 0.23
N VAL A 478 14.26 -7.63 0.11
CA VAL A 478 13.67 -6.55 -0.70
C VAL A 478 12.91 -5.60 0.22
N GLY A 479 13.23 -4.30 0.15
CA GLY A 479 12.81 -3.30 1.13
C GLY A 479 13.81 -3.18 2.29
N SER A 480 13.56 -2.20 3.17
CA SER A 480 14.43 -1.90 4.33
C SER A 480 14.73 -3.14 5.16
N THR A 481 16.02 -3.33 5.45
CA THR A 481 16.53 -4.49 6.17
C THR A 481 15.93 -4.60 7.57
N THR A 482 15.42 -5.79 7.89
CA THR A 482 14.77 -6.11 9.17
C THR A 482 15.80 -6.23 10.31
N SER A 483 16.46 -5.11 10.63
CA SER A 483 17.59 -4.93 11.56
C SER A 483 18.94 -5.55 11.15
N GLU A 484 20.00 -5.05 11.79
CA GLU A 484 21.36 -5.64 11.73
C GLU A 484 21.41 -7.10 12.16
N ALA A 485 20.51 -7.54 13.04
CA ALA A 485 20.51 -8.90 13.59
C ALA A 485 20.15 -9.91 12.49
N THR A 486 19.15 -9.60 11.66
CA THR A 486 18.77 -10.42 10.51
C THR A 486 19.88 -10.49 9.48
N LEU A 487 20.48 -9.34 9.12
CA LEU A 487 21.60 -9.34 8.18
C LEU A 487 22.81 -10.12 8.72
N SER A 488 23.12 -9.98 10.01
CA SER A 488 24.18 -10.77 10.69
C SER A 488 23.87 -12.27 10.66
N SER A 489 22.64 -12.67 10.99
CA SER A 489 22.18 -14.08 10.97
C SER A 489 22.25 -14.72 9.58
N LEU A 490 21.91 -13.98 8.52
CA LEU A 490 22.03 -14.43 7.14
C LEU A 490 23.49 -14.59 6.72
N ILE A 491 24.37 -13.67 7.15
CA ILE A 491 25.83 -13.78 6.94
C ILE A 491 26.41 -14.97 7.71
N ASP A 492 26.07 -15.15 8.99
CA ASP A 492 26.59 -16.24 9.84
C ASP A 492 26.21 -17.62 9.31
N ARG A 493 24.97 -17.81 8.85
CA ARG A 493 24.54 -19.06 8.18
C ARG A 493 25.23 -19.29 6.83
N THR A 494 25.47 -18.22 6.07
CA THR A 494 26.26 -18.32 4.83
C THR A 494 27.74 -18.61 5.10
N LEU A 495 28.28 -18.20 6.26
CA LEU A 495 29.65 -18.49 6.70
C LEU A 495 29.82 -19.93 7.22
N SER A 496 28.80 -20.50 7.87
CA SER A 496 28.78 -21.90 8.34
C SER A 496 28.47 -22.90 7.21
N GLY A 497 27.83 -22.45 6.14
CA GLY A 497 27.33 -23.29 5.04
C GLY A 497 25.93 -23.87 5.28
N ASP A 498 25.29 -23.54 6.41
CA ASP A 498 23.93 -24.00 6.74
C ASP A 498 22.87 -23.09 6.11
N VAL A 499 22.75 -23.20 4.77
CA VAL A 499 21.74 -22.50 3.97
C VAL A 499 20.36 -23.17 4.09
N SER A 500 20.33 -24.43 4.54
CA SER A 500 19.20 -25.36 4.59
C SER A 500 18.16 -25.09 5.68
N GLY A 501 17.60 -23.88 5.73
CA GLY A 501 16.55 -23.54 6.71
C GLY A 501 15.72 -22.31 6.38
N THR A 502 14.53 -22.24 6.97
CA THR A 502 13.66 -21.06 6.97
C THR A 502 14.43 -19.81 7.46
N PRO A 503 14.19 -18.62 6.91
CA PRO A 503 14.66 -17.38 7.53
C PRO A 503 14.17 -17.23 8.98
N PRO A 504 14.91 -16.53 9.87
CA PRO A 504 14.32 -16.01 11.09
C PRO A 504 13.15 -15.06 10.75
N PRO A 505 12.18 -14.90 11.67
CA PRO A 505 11.08 -13.95 11.51
C PRO A 505 11.55 -12.49 11.57
#